data_AF-A0AAN7XUC9-F1
#
_entry.id   AF-A0AAN7XUC9-F1
#
_cell.length_a   1.000
_cell.length_b   1.000
_cell.length_c   1.000
_cell.angle_alpha   90.00
_cell.angle_beta   90.00
_cell.angle_gamma   90.00
#
_symmetry.space_group_name_H-M   'P 1'
#
loop_
_entity.id
_entity.type
_entity.pdbx_description
1 polymer ?
#
loop_
_entity_poly.entity_id
_entity_poly.type
_entity_poly.pdbx_seq_one_letter_code
_entity_poly.pdbx_strand_id
1 'polypeptide(L)'
;MAAVLTELRILRKEHTEASKETKESLTRVETTLSEVADRTTQLEQRMTDDEERLVDTEEKNQRNERALRYLLHREASVTAKCEDLESRARRKNLRIYGVKEDEGNDNNMLDFISDLIRTSLALPEDLNLNIERAHRSLTMKPKDPKKPPRSIMLFPTFWRSCSLQAIAKTLDLRIASRT
;
A
#
# COMPACT_ATOMS: atom_id res chain seq x y z
N MET A 1 -5.02 48.07 91.89
CA MET A 1 -4.54 48.86 90.74
C MET A 1 -3.18 48.39 90.22
N ALA A 2 -2.17 48.13 91.07
CA ALA A 2 -0.84 47.70 90.61
C ALA A 2 -0.82 46.38 89.80
N ALA A 3 -1.55 45.35 90.24
CA ALA A 3 -1.64 44.06 89.54
C ALA A 3 -2.29 44.16 88.15
N VAL A 4 -3.29 45.03 88.00
CA VAL A 4 -3.95 45.25 86.70
C VAL A 4 -2.98 45.91 85.70
N LEU A 5 -2.12 46.81 86.17
CA LEU A 5 -1.11 47.46 85.33
C LEU A 5 0.01 46.52 84.89
N THR A 6 0.35 45.51 85.70
CA THR A 6 1.34 44.48 85.30
C THR A 6 0.76 43.55 84.24
N GLU A 7 -0.48 43.09 84.40
CA GLU A 7 -1.17 42.28 83.39
C GLU A 7 -1.32 43.02 82.05
N LEU A 8 -1.72 44.29 82.08
CA LEU A 8 -1.80 45.12 80.86
C LEU A 8 -0.44 45.29 80.15
N ARG A 9 0.67 45.28 80.89
CA ARG A 9 2.02 45.32 80.30
C ARG A 9 2.40 43.98 79.67
N ILE A 10 2.00 42.87 80.28
CA ILE A 10 2.24 41.51 79.74
C ILE A 10 1.45 41.34 78.45
N LEU A 11 0.15 41.63 78.46
CA LEU A 11 -0.72 41.57 77.28
C LEU A 11 -0.20 42.43 76.11
N ARG A 12 0.34 43.62 76.40
CA ARG A 12 0.97 44.46 75.36
C ARG A 12 2.22 43.81 74.76
N LYS A 13 3.05 43.16 75.57
CA LYS A 13 4.23 42.45 75.07
C LYS A 13 3.83 41.27 74.20
N GLU A 14 2.91 40.44 74.69
CA GLU A 14 2.36 39.30 73.93
C GLU A 14 1.74 39.75 72.60
N HIS A 15 0.97 40.84 72.62
CA HIS A 15 0.40 41.41 71.39
C HIS A 15 1.49 41.91 70.42
N THR A 16 2.56 42.52 70.92
CA THR A 16 3.68 42.94 70.05
C THR A 16 4.45 41.75 69.49
N GLU A 17 4.56 40.65 70.23
CA GLU A 17 5.23 39.41 69.79
C GLU A 17 4.38 38.69 68.73
N ALA A 18 3.08 38.49 69.00
CA ALA A 18 2.13 37.96 68.02
C ALA A 18 2.07 38.83 66.74
N SER A 19 2.12 40.17 66.89
CA SER A 19 2.17 41.07 65.74
C SER A 19 3.47 40.96 64.94
N LYS A 20 4.60 40.58 65.55
CA LYS A 20 5.85 40.30 64.84
C LYS A 20 5.79 38.96 64.12
N GLU A 21 5.32 37.91 64.80
CA GLU A 21 5.18 36.57 64.21
C GLU A 21 4.21 36.56 63.01
N THR A 22 3.10 37.29 63.12
CA THR A 22 2.16 37.49 62.00
C THR A 22 2.80 38.23 60.82
N LYS A 23 3.66 39.23 61.06
CA LYS A 23 4.41 39.89 59.98
C LYS A 23 5.43 38.96 59.33
N GLU A 24 6.15 38.18 60.13
CA GLU A 24 7.15 37.23 59.62
C GLU A 24 6.50 36.09 58.81
N SER A 25 5.34 35.62 59.24
CA SER A 25 4.57 34.64 58.45
C SER A 25 3.99 35.27 57.17
N LEU A 26 3.53 36.53 57.22
CA LEU A 26 3.07 37.25 56.04
C LEU A 26 4.19 37.41 54.99
N THR A 27 5.39 37.83 55.40
CA THR A 27 6.51 37.98 54.47
C THR A 27 6.94 36.64 53.87
N ARG A 28 6.90 35.55 54.64
CA ARG A 28 7.11 34.19 54.11
C ARG A 28 6.08 33.85 53.04
N VAL A 29 4.80 34.12 53.29
CA VAL A 29 3.72 33.87 52.31
C VAL A 29 3.89 34.75 51.07
N GLU A 30 4.30 36.01 51.22
CA GLU A 30 4.57 36.90 50.08
C GLU A 30 5.72 36.35 49.21
N THR A 31 6.80 35.86 49.83
CA THR A 31 7.93 35.27 49.08
C THR A 31 7.51 33.99 48.35
N THR A 32 6.76 33.10 48.99
CA THR A 32 6.30 31.86 48.33
C THR A 32 5.29 32.16 47.22
N LEU A 33 4.44 33.17 47.39
CA LEU A 33 3.51 33.60 46.35
C LEU A 33 4.26 34.18 45.15
N SER A 34 5.32 34.96 45.37
CA SER A 34 6.19 35.45 44.30
C SER A 34 6.86 34.30 43.54
N GLU A 35 7.42 33.32 44.25
CA GLU A 35 8.02 32.15 43.59
C GLU A 35 7.01 31.33 42.79
N VAL A 36 5.78 31.18 43.31
CA VAL A 36 4.71 30.48 42.60
C VAL A 36 4.33 31.27 41.35
N ALA A 37 4.22 32.60 41.42
CA ALA A 37 3.95 33.45 40.27
C ALA A 37 5.02 33.30 39.17
N ASP A 38 6.29 33.28 39.55
CA ASP A 38 7.41 33.06 38.62
C ASP A 38 7.35 31.66 37.98
N ARG A 39 7.04 30.63 38.77
CA ARG A 39 6.86 29.27 38.23
C ARG A 39 5.65 29.20 37.29
N THR A 40 4.55 29.89 37.60
CA THR A 40 3.37 29.91 36.72
C THR A 40 3.66 30.58 35.38
N THR A 41 4.37 31.71 35.37
CA THR A 41 4.73 32.39 34.11
C THR A 41 5.68 31.56 33.25
N GLN A 42 6.63 30.85 33.87
CA GLN A 42 7.49 29.90 33.15
C GLN A 42 6.71 28.72 32.55
N LEU A 43 5.71 28.22 33.28
CA LEU A 43 4.84 27.15 32.77
C LEU A 43 3.96 27.64 31.61
N GLU A 44 3.44 28.86 31.68
CA GLU A 44 2.69 29.48 30.59
C GLU A 44 3.53 29.61 29.32
N GLN A 45 4.78 30.07 29.43
CA GLN A 45 5.71 30.15 28.29
C GLN A 45 6.00 28.78 27.67
N ARG A 46 6.26 27.77 28.51
CA ARG A 46 6.48 26.41 28.02
C ARG A 46 5.24 25.83 27.36
N MET A 47 4.06 26.15 27.89
CA MET A 47 2.79 25.72 27.31
C MET A 47 2.57 26.35 25.94
N THR A 48 2.87 27.64 25.76
CA THR A 48 2.77 28.29 24.44
C THR A 48 3.73 27.68 23.42
N ASP A 49 4.96 27.36 23.83
CA ASP A 49 5.94 26.72 22.94
C ASP A 49 5.48 25.30 22.53
N ASP A 50 4.95 24.53 23.48
CA ASP A 50 4.43 23.19 23.22
C ASP A 50 3.16 23.23 22.35
N GLU A 51 2.29 24.22 22.53
CA GLU A 51 1.12 24.45 21.67
C GLU A 51 1.54 24.74 20.22
N GLU A 52 2.53 25.62 20.00
CA GLU A 52 3.05 25.91 18.66
C GLU A 52 3.64 24.65 18.00
N ARG A 53 4.42 23.87 18.75
CA ARG A 53 4.99 22.61 18.27
C ARG A 53 3.93 21.56 17.95
N LEU A 54 2.83 21.54 18.71
CA LEU A 54 1.69 20.66 18.44
C LEU A 54 0.99 21.05 17.14
N VAL A 55 0.70 22.33 16.94
CA VAL A 55 0.10 22.84 15.70
C VAL A 55 0.95 22.45 14.48
N ASP A 56 2.25 22.69 14.54
CA ASP A 56 3.19 22.30 13.48
C ASP A 56 3.15 20.80 13.16
N THR A 57 3.05 19.97 14.21
CA THR A 57 3.01 18.52 14.07
C THR A 57 1.68 18.05 13.49
N GLU A 58 0.58 18.65 13.92
CA GLU A 58 -0.76 18.39 13.38
C GLU A 58 -0.84 18.77 11.90
N GLU A 59 -0.30 19.92 11.50
CA GLU A 59 -0.24 20.31 10.09
C GLU A 59 0.55 19.31 9.25
N LYS A 60 1.74 18.89 9.72
CA LYS A 60 2.55 17.87 9.05
C LYS A 60 1.78 16.55 8.94
N ASN A 61 1.08 16.15 10.00
CA ASN A 61 0.29 14.93 10.02
C ASN A 61 -0.88 14.99 9.02
N GLN A 62 -1.59 16.12 8.95
CA GLN A 62 -2.65 16.33 7.96
C GLN A 62 -2.11 16.28 6.52
N ARG A 63 -0.94 16.88 6.25
CA ARG A 63 -0.30 16.83 4.92
C ARG A 63 0.08 15.39 4.57
N ASN A 64 0.65 14.65 5.51
CA ASN A 64 1.01 13.24 5.33
C ASN A 64 -0.21 12.37 5.07
N GLU A 65 -1.31 12.58 5.81
CA GLU A 65 -2.54 11.82 5.63
C GLU A 65 -3.13 12.03 4.22
N ARG A 66 -3.14 13.27 3.72
CA ARG A 66 -3.57 13.58 2.35
C ARG A 66 -2.69 12.89 1.31
N ALA A 67 -1.37 12.90 1.50
CA ALA A 67 -0.43 12.23 0.61
C ALA A 67 -0.62 10.71 0.62
N LEU A 68 -0.81 10.10 1.80
CA LEU A 68 -1.08 8.68 1.96
C LEU A 68 -2.37 8.26 1.26
N ARG A 69 -3.47 9.02 1.45
CA ARG A 69 -4.73 8.77 0.75
C ARG A 69 -4.57 8.80 -0.76
N TYR A 70 -3.84 9.79 -1.29
CA TYR A 70 -3.55 9.87 -2.72
C TYR A 70 -2.73 8.67 -3.22
N LEU A 71 -1.69 8.27 -2.47
CA LEU A 71 -0.84 7.13 -2.83
C LEU A 71 -1.63 5.81 -2.82
N LEU A 72 -2.46 5.57 -1.81
CA LEU A 72 -3.33 4.38 -1.74
C LEU A 72 -4.30 4.33 -2.92
N HIS A 73 -4.89 5.47 -3.29
CA HIS A 73 -5.78 5.52 -4.44
C HIS A 73 -5.06 5.24 -5.76
N ARG A 74 -3.85 5.77 -5.90
CA ARG A 74 -2.99 5.53 -7.07
C ARG A 74 -2.54 4.08 -7.12
N GLU A 75 -2.15 3.49 -5.99
CA GLU A 75 -1.80 2.07 -5.89
C GLU A 75 -2.96 1.20 -6.35
N ALA A 76 -4.17 1.40 -5.82
CA ALA A 76 -5.36 0.67 -6.23
C ALA A 76 -5.66 0.81 -7.74
N SER A 77 -5.45 1.99 -8.31
CA SER A 77 -5.62 2.20 -9.76
C SER A 77 -4.55 1.47 -10.58
N VAL A 78 -3.30 1.47 -10.12
CA VAL A 78 -2.20 0.77 -10.80
C VAL A 78 -2.37 -0.74 -10.71
N THR A 79 -2.73 -1.27 -9.54
CA THR A 79 -2.97 -2.71 -9.37
C THR A 79 -4.12 -3.19 -10.25
N ALA A 80 -5.23 -2.46 -10.31
CA ALA A 80 -6.35 -2.78 -11.20
C ALA A 80 -5.94 -2.75 -12.69
N LYS A 81 -5.10 -1.80 -13.10
CA LYS A 81 -4.57 -1.75 -14.47
C LYS A 81 -3.62 -2.92 -14.77
N CYS A 82 -2.76 -3.29 -13.83
CA CYS A 82 -1.89 -4.45 -13.96
C CYS A 82 -2.72 -5.74 -14.08
N GLU A 83 -3.75 -5.90 -13.25
CA GLU A 83 -4.65 -7.05 -13.31
C GLU A 83 -5.40 -7.15 -14.65
N ASP A 84 -5.89 -6.02 -15.20
CA ASP A 84 -6.51 -5.99 -16.53
C ASP A 84 -5.50 -6.33 -17.62
N LEU A 85 -4.26 -5.82 -17.55
CA LEU A 85 -3.20 -6.16 -18.49
C LEU A 85 -2.84 -7.64 -18.43
N GLU A 86 -2.68 -8.22 -17.24
CA GLU A 86 -2.44 -9.65 -17.06
C GLU A 86 -3.60 -10.49 -17.59
N SER A 87 -4.84 -10.09 -17.27
CA SER A 87 -6.05 -10.77 -17.73
C SER A 87 -6.16 -10.75 -19.25
N ARG A 88 -5.84 -9.62 -19.89
CA ARG A 88 -5.77 -9.51 -21.35
C ARG A 88 -4.63 -10.34 -21.92
N ALA A 89 -3.45 -10.34 -21.31
CA ALA A 89 -2.32 -11.14 -21.75
C ALA A 89 -2.64 -12.64 -21.68
N ARG A 90 -3.24 -13.13 -20.59
CA ARG A 90 -3.67 -14.53 -20.47
C ARG A 90 -4.74 -14.90 -21.49
N ARG A 91 -5.72 -14.02 -21.75
CA ARG A 91 -6.74 -14.22 -22.81
C ARG A 91 -6.15 -14.29 -24.22
N LYS A 92 -4.99 -13.68 -24.45
CA LYS A 92 -4.30 -13.74 -25.75
C LYS A 92 -3.58 -15.06 -26.00
N ASN A 93 -3.33 -15.86 -24.96
CA ASN A 93 -2.58 -17.10 -25.13
C ASN A 93 -3.50 -18.19 -25.68
N LEU A 94 -3.17 -18.73 -26.85
CA LEU A 94 -3.90 -19.84 -27.45
C LEU A 94 -3.30 -21.17 -26.99
N ARG A 95 -4.16 -22.18 -26.82
CA ARG A 95 -3.75 -23.53 -26.43
C ARG A 95 -4.26 -24.54 -27.44
N ILE A 96 -3.33 -25.20 -28.14
CA ILE A 96 -3.64 -26.24 -29.13
C ILE A 96 -3.49 -27.61 -28.47
N TYR A 97 -4.45 -28.51 -28.71
CA TYR A 97 -4.47 -29.89 -28.22
C TYR A 97 -4.46 -30.88 -29.38
N GLY A 98 -4.05 -32.12 -29.12
CA GLY A 98 -4.14 -33.22 -30.10
C GLY A 98 -2.93 -33.40 -31.03
N VAL A 99 -1.90 -32.56 -30.92
CA VAL A 99 -0.65 -32.71 -31.70
C VAL A 99 0.24 -33.78 -31.07
N LYS A 100 0.60 -34.82 -31.84
CA LYS A 100 1.44 -35.94 -31.38
C LYS A 100 2.79 -35.43 -30.85
N GLU A 101 3.33 -36.06 -29.81
CA GLU A 101 4.54 -35.58 -29.11
C GLU A 101 5.80 -35.56 -29.97
N ASP A 102 5.87 -36.42 -30.98
CA ASP A 102 7.07 -36.57 -31.82
C ASP A 102 7.04 -35.63 -33.05
N GLU A 103 5.94 -34.90 -33.26
CA GLU A 103 5.82 -33.86 -34.27
C GLU A 103 6.28 -32.51 -33.70
N GLY A 104 7.20 -31.83 -34.41
CA GLY A 104 7.69 -30.50 -34.05
C GLY A 104 8.77 -30.45 -32.96
N ASN A 105 9.48 -31.56 -32.70
CA ASN A 105 10.70 -31.54 -31.86
C ASN A 105 11.98 -31.22 -32.66
N ASP A 106 11.97 -31.44 -33.98
CA ASP A 106 13.18 -31.40 -34.81
C ASP A 106 13.34 -30.08 -35.60
N ASN A 107 12.26 -29.31 -35.76
CA ASN A 107 12.21 -28.01 -36.44
C ASN A 107 11.73 -26.89 -35.49
N ASN A 108 11.98 -25.63 -35.86
CA ASN A 108 11.44 -24.45 -35.16
C ASN A 108 9.92 -24.63 -34.96
N MET A 109 9.48 -24.75 -33.70
CA MET A 109 8.08 -24.98 -33.35
C MET A 109 7.12 -23.92 -33.93
N LEU A 110 7.64 -22.71 -34.16
CA LEU A 110 6.92 -21.61 -34.81
C LEU A 110 6.51 -21.92 -36.26
N ASP A 111 7.41 -22.54 -37.03
CA ASP A 111 7.18 -22.83 -38.45
C ASP A 111 6.13 -23.95 -38.58
N PHE A 112 6.30 -25.03 -37.81
CA PHE A 112 5.34 -26.14 -37.74
C PHE A 112 3.92 -25.68 -37.39
N ILE A 113 3.80 -24.77 -36.41
CA ILE A 113 2.51 -24.24 -36.00
C ILE A 113 1.92 -23.31 -37.05
N SER A 114 2.76 -22.51 -37.72
CA SER A 114 2.31 -21.63 -38.80
C SER A 114 1.73 -22.46 -39.94
N ASP A 115 2.39 -23.54 -40.33
CA ASP A 115 1.93 -24.46 -41.37
C ASP A 115 0.65 -25.20 -40.96
N LEU A 116 0.58 -25.66 -39.71
CA LEU A 116 -0.61 -26.32 -39.16
C LEU A 116 -1.84 -25.40 -39.18
N ILE A 117 -1.67 -24.14 -38.76
CA ILE A 117 -2.74 -23.13 -38.77
C ILE A 117 -3.15 -22.80 -40.21
N ARG A 118 -2.18 -22.61 -41.12
CA ARG A 118 -2.46 -22.35 -42.55
C ARG A 118 -3.26 -23.48 -43.19
N THR A 119 -2.85 -24.73 -42.94
CA THR A 119 -3.49 -25.92 -43.50
C THR A 119 -4.88 -26.14 -42.93
N SER A 120 -5.06 -26.00 -41.61
CA SER A 120 -6.34 -26.26 -40.96
C SER A 120 -7.43 -25.21 -41.27
N LEU A 121 -7.02 -23.98 -41.56
CA LEU A 121 -7.94 -22.86 -41.77
C LEU A 121 -7.95 -22.32 -43.20
N ALA A 122 -7.23 -22.98 -44.11
CA ALA A 122 -7.10 -22.58 -45.52
C ALA A 122 -6.76 -21.09 -45.69
N LEU A 123 -5.76 -20.60 -44.93
CA LEU A 123 -5.34 -19.20 -44.97
C LEU A 123 -4.34 -18.97 -46.11
N PRO A 124 -4.33 -17.77 -46.73
CA PRO A 124 -3.34 -17.45 -47.76
C PRO A 124 -1.91 -17.40 -47.20
N GLU A 125 -0.93 -17.83 -48.00
CA GLU A 125 0.48 -17.93 -47.61
C GLU A 125 1.12 -16.57 -47.26
N ASP A 126 0.58 -15.48 -47.81
CA ASP A 126 1.02 -14.11 -47.56
C ASP A 126 0.55 -13.56 -46.20
N LEU A 127 -0.32 -14.29 -45.50
CA LEU A 127 -0.83 -13.84 -44.21
C LEU A 127 0.19 -14.07 -43.10
N ASN A 128 0.72 -12.97 -42.56
CA ASN A 128 1.59 -12.98 -41.40
C ASN A 128 0.79 -13.25 -40.13
N LEU A 129 1.03 -14.43 -39.53
CA LEU A 129 0.37 -14.86 -38.29
C LEU A 129 0.92 -14.16 -37.03
N ASN A 130 2.04 -13.44 -37.16
CA ASN A 130 2.65 -12.60 -36.11
C ASN A 130 2.77 -13.32 -34.73
N ILE A 131 3.20 -14.58 -34.77
CA ILE A 131 3.43 -15.40 -33.57
C ILE A 131 4.80 -15.03 -32.99
N GLU A 132 4.82 -14.58 -31.74
CA GLU A 132 6.07 -14.22 -31.07
C GLU A 132 6.79 -15.46 -30.56
N ARG A 133 6.02 -16.33 -29.91
CA ARG A 133 6.54 -17.51 -29.20
C ARG A 133 5.52 -18.63 -29.30
N ALA A 134 6.03 -19.84 -29.48
CA ALA A 134 5.24 -21.03 -29.31
C ALA A 134 6.11 -22.13 -28.69
N HIS A 135 5.55 -22.83 -27.71
CA HIS A 135 6.23 -23.92 -27.04
C HIS A 135 5.23 -24.95 -26.51
N ARG A 136 5.65 -26.21 -26.36
CA ARG A 136 4.87 -27.21 -25.61
C ARG A 136 4.87 -26.88 -24.13
N SER A 137 3.77 -27.21 -23.46
CA SER A 137 3.64 -27.09 -22.00
C SER A 137 4.85 -27.70 -21.28
N LEU A 138 5.40 -26.98 -20.30
CA LEU A 138 6.56 -27.37 -19.48
C LEU A 138 6.29 -28.57 -18.54
N THR A 139 5.14 -29.22 -18.69
CA THR A 139 4.81 -30.48 -18.02
C THR A 139 5.67 -31.63 -18.55
N MET A 140 5.94 -32.62 -17.70
CA MET A 140 6.70 -33.83 -18.07
C MET A 140 6.09 -34.53 -19.30
N LYS A 141 6.94 -35.01 -20.22
CA LYS A 141 6.50 -35.80 -21.37
C LYS A 141 5.77 -37.05 -20.86
N PRO A 142 4.53 -37.32 -21.30
CA PRO A 142 3.85 -38.55 -20.92
C PRO A 142 4.65 -39.75 -21.41
N LYS A 143 4.96 -40.68 -20.50
CA LYS A 143 5.70 -41.92 -20.80
C LYS A 143 4.83 -42.95 -21.51
N ASP A 144 3.53 -42.91 -21.28
CA ASP A 144 2.56 -43.83 -21.85
C ASP A 144 1.99 -43.25 -23.16
N PRO A 145 2.04 -43.97 -24.29
CA PRO A 145 1.51 -43.50 -25.57
C PRO A 145 -0.02 -43.38 -25.60
N LYS A 146 -0.72 -43.92 -24.59
CA LYS A 146 -2.19 -43.80 -24.42
C LYS A 146 -2.61 -42.51 -23.68
N LYS A 147 -1.67 -41.79 -23.06
CA LYS A 147 -1.98 -40.53 -22.37
C LYS A 147 -2.10 -39.39 -23.38
N PRO A 148 -2.97 -38.39 -23.13
CA PRO A 148 -3.13 -37.27 -24.05
C PRO A 148 -1.80 -36.52 -24.21
N PRO A 149 -1.44 -36.10 -25.44
CA PRO A 149 -0.22 -35.35 -25.68
C PRO A 149 -0.27 -33.98 -25.00
N ARG A 150 0.89 -33.42 -24.70
CA ARG A 150 1.04 -32.08 -24.13
C ARG A 150 0.51 -31.04 -25.10
N SER A 151 -0.28 -30.15 -24.55
CA SER A 151 -0.75 -28.97 -25.28
C SER A 151 0.39 -28.06 -25.70
N ILE A 152 0.21 -27.40 -26.83
CA ILE A 152 1.07 -26.33 -27.31
C ILE A 152 0.49 -24.99 -26.86
N MET A 153 1.33 -24.13 -26.29
CA MET A 153 0.98 -22.77 -25.92
C MET A 153 1.52 -21.79 -26.96
N LEU A 154 0.64 -20.91 -27.43
CA LEU A 154 0.86 -19.96 -28.51
C LEU A 154 0.69 -18.54 -27.98
N PHE A 155 1.69 -17.69 -28.26
CA PHE A 155 1.73 -16.30 -27.85
C PHE A 155 1.79 -15.40 -29.10
N PRO A 156 0.63 -14.97 -29.61
CA PRO A 156 0.58 -13.99 -30.69
C PRO A 156 0.89 -12.58 -30.17
N THR A 157 1.68 -11.83 -30.93
CA THR A 157 2.04 -10.43 -30.60
C THR A 157 0.82 -9.50 -30.57
N PHE A 158 -0.21 -9.77 -31.39
CA PHE A 158 -1.33 -8.84 -31.60
C PHE A 158 -2.66 -9.56 -31.90
N TRP A 159 -3.72 -9.22 -31.15
CA TRP A 159 -5.05 -9.84 -31.22
C TRP A 159 -6.12 -8.98 -31.90
N ARG A 160 -5.69 -8.00 -32.70
CA ARG A 160 -6.58 -6.97 -33.24
C ARG A 160 -7.02 -7.24 -34.68
N SER A 161 -6.48 -8.28 -35.33
CA SER A 161 -6.88 -8.72 -36.66
C SER A 161 -8.03 -9.72 -36.56
N CYS A 162 -9.10 -9.46 -37.34
CA CYS A 162 -10.32 -10.27 -37.41
C CYS A 162 -10.04 -11.75 -37.73
N SER A 163 -8.91 -12.05 -38.37
CA SER A 163 -8.46 -13.39 -38.75
C SER A 163 -8.18 -14.30 -37.54
N LEU A 164 -7.41 -13.88 -36.54
CA LEU A 164 -7.10 -14.73 -35.36
C LEU A 164 -8.32 -14.98 -34.47
N GLN A 165 -9.26 -14.02 -34.44
CA GLN A 165 -10.52 -14.15 -33.71
C GLN A 165 -11.49 -15.10 -34.42
N ALA A 166 -11.45 -15.15 -35.77
CA ALA A 166 -12.17 -16.15 -36.56
C ALA A 166 -11.55 -17.54 -36.38
N ILE A 167 -10.22 -17.65 -36.36
CA ILE A 167 -9.45 -18.88 -36.12
C ILE A 167 -9.80 -19.49 -34.75
N ALA A 168 -9.85 -18.67 -33.69
CA ALA A 168 -10.23 -19.12 -32.35
C ALA A 168 -11.70 -19.54 -32.22
N LYS A 169 -12.57 -19.14 -33.17
CA LYS A 169 -13.99 -19.53 -33.23
C LYS A 169 -14.24 -20.74 -34.14
N THR A 170 -13.41 -20.96 -35.15
CA THR A 170 -13.55 -22.05 -36.15
C THR A 170 -12.83 -23.31 -35.74
N LEU A 171 -11.67 -23.18 -35.10
CA LEU A 171 -11.10 -24.25 -34.31
C LEU A 171 -11.81 -24.19 -32.95
N ASP A 172 -12.65 -25.17 -32.64
CA ASP A 172 -13.26 -25.40 -31.31
C ASP A 172 -12.16 -25.77 -30.27
N LEU A 173 -11.11 -24.95 -30.19
CA LEU A 173 -10.08 -25.00 -29.18
C LEU A 173 -10.74 -24.47 -27.92
N ARG A 174 -11.12 -25.37 -27.01
CA ARG A 174 -11.54 -25.01 -25.66
C ARG A 174 -10.57 -23.98 -25.10
N ILE A 175 -10.96 -22.71 -25.16
CA ILE A 175 -10.31 -21.59 -24.47
C ILE A 175 -10.58 -21.83 -23.00
N ALA A 176 -9.86 -22.78 -22.41
CA ALA A 176 -9.88 -22.99 -20.98
C ALA A 176 -9.07 -21.84 -20.39
N SER A 177 -9.76 -20.72 -20.11
CA SER A 177 -9.32 -19.80 -19.08
C SER A 177 -9.13 -20.65 -17.82
N ARG A 178 -7.89 -20.74 -17.33
CA ARG A 178 -7.61 -21.25 -15.98
C ARG A 178 -8.49 -20.44 -15.01
N THR A 179 -9.47 -21.11 -14.40
CA THR A 179 -9.91 -20.75 -13.04
C THR A 179 -8.72 -20.88 -12.10
#